data_AF-A0A1I2VUV8-F1
#
_entry.id   AF-A0A1I2VUV8-F1
#
_cell.length_a   1.000
_cell.length_b   1.000
_cell.length_c   1.000
_cell.angle_alpha   90.00
_cell.angle_beta   90.00
_cell.angle_gamma   90.00
#
_symmetry.space_group_name_H-M   'P 1'
#
loop_
_entity.id
_entity.type
_entity.pdbx_description
1 polymer ?
#
loop_
_entity_poly.entity_id
_entity_poly.type
_entity_poly.pdbx_seq_one_letter_code
_entity_poly.pdbx_strand_id
1 'polypeptide(L)'
;MKFSAAVPDLCELMAGTEVQIAKSVTAGMRDVTDGLKQDLRADVVRAGLGQRLANTWRGQTFPKTGESVEAAAYLSTNAPKLI
;
A
#
# COMPACT_ATOMS: atom_id res chain seq x y z
N MET A 1 37.99 -35.21 9.53
CA MET A 1 37.43 -34.38 8.44
C MET A 1 37.22 -32.97 9.00
N LYS A 2 37.71 -31.93 8.32
CA LYS A 2 37.41 -30.53 8.66
C LYS A 2 36.30 -30.06 7.73
N PHE A 3 35.12 -29.81 8.28
CA PHE A 3 34.06 -29.12 7.55
C PHE A 3 34.34 -27.62 7.65
N SER A 4 34.45 -26.94 6.51
CA SER A 4 34.46 -25.49 6.43
C SER A 4 33.09 -25.07 5.90
N ALA A 5 32.36 -24.30 6.69
CA ALA A 5 31.15 -23.64 6.26
C ALA A 5 31.49 -22.16 6.00
N ALA A 6 31.25 -21.70 4.77
CA ALA A 6 31.23 -20.28 4.49
C ALA A 6 29.90 -19.73 5.04
N VAL A 7 29.97 -18.98 6.12
CA VAL A 7 28.82 -18.22 6.63
C VAL A 7 28.70 -16.99 5.75
N PRO A 8 27.60 -16.81 4.99
CA PRO A 8 27.38 -15.57 4.25
C PRO A 8 27.37 -14.37 5.19
N ASP A 9 27.75 -13.20 4.69
CA ASP A 9 27.65 -11.99 5.50
C ASP A 9 26.19 -11.74 5.89
N LEU A 10 25.89 -11.89 7.19
CA LEU A 10 24.56 -11.72 7.74
C LEU A 10 24.02 -10.31 7.49
N CYS A 11 24.88 -9.29 7.48
CA CYS A 11 24.47 -7.92 7.24
C CYS A 11 23.95 -7.73 5.81
N GLU A 12 24.61 -8.33 4.82
CA GLU A 12 24.16 -8.27 3.42
C GLU A 12 22.82 -8.99 3.23
N LEU A 13 22.65 -10.17 3.84
CA LEU A 13 21.40 -10.91 3.79
C LEU A 13 20.24 -10.15 4.45
N MET A 14 20.48 -9.54 5.60
CA MET A 14 19.48 -8.74 6.30
C MET A 14 19.07 -7.50 5.49
N ALA A 15 20.05 -6.76 4.94
CA ALA A 15 19.80 -5.59 4.10
C ALA A 15 19.00 -5.96 2.84
N GLY A 16 19.35 -7.06 2.18
CA GLY A 16 18.61 -7.57 1.02
C GLY A 16 17.17 -7.94 1.37
N THR A 17 16.97 -8.57 2.54
CA THR A 17 15.63 -8.95 3.01
C THR A 17 14.76 -7.73 3.30
N GLU A 18 15.31 -6.71 3.96
CA GLU A 18 14.58 -5.47 4.27
C GLU A 18 14.08 -4.76 3.00
N VAL A 19 14.91 -4.69 1.95
CA VAL A 19 14.51 -4.14 0.65
C VAL A 19 13.33 -4.91 0.05
N GLN A 20 13.33 -6.25 0.14
CA GLN A 20 12.21 -7.05 -0.37
C GLN A 20 10.94 -6.89 0.45
N ILE A 21 11.06 -6.73 1.77
CA ILE A 21 9.92 -6.42 2.64
C ILE A 21 9.36 -5.04 2.28
N ALA A 22 10.20 -4.01 2.15
CA ALA A 22 9.78 -2.67 1.77
C ALA A 22 9.02 -2.66 0.44
N LYS A 23 9.53 -3.39 -0.57
CA LYS A 23 8.85 -3.63 -1.86
C LYS A 23 7.46 -4.21 -1.67
N SER A 24 7.39 -5.31 -0.95
CA SER A 24 6.17 -6.08 -0.76
C SER A 24 5.11 -5.30 0.01
N VAL A 25 5.50 -4.63 1.10
CA VAL A 25 4.61 -3.79 1.91
C VAL A 25 4.11 -2.60 1.09
N THR A 26 4.99 -1.92 0.35
CA THR A 26 4.59 -0.78 -0.49
C THR A 26 3.65 -1.22 -1.61
N ALA A 27 3.90 -2.35 -2.26
CA ALA A 27 3.00 -2.91 -3.27
C ALA A 27 1.63 -3.25 -2.67
N GLY A 28 1.61 -3.96 -1.52
CA GLY A 28 0.37 -4.28 -0.81
C GLY A 28 -0.43 -3.04 -0.43
N MET A 29 0.22 -1.96 0.00
CA MET A 29 -0.48 -0.71 0.31
C MET A 29 -1.03 0.01 -0.92
N ARG A 30 -0.41 -0.13 -2.09
CA ARG A 30 -1.00 0.35 -3.35
C ARG A 30 -2.28 -0.41 -3.67
N ASP A 31 -2.25 -1.73 -3.57
CA ASP A 31 -3.41 -2.59 -3.81
C ASP A 31 -4.55 -2.27 -2.83
N VAL A 32 -4.25 -2.11 -1.53
CA VAL A 32 -5.21 -1.70 -0.50
C VAL A 32 -5.79 -0.32 -0.80
N THR A 33 -4.95 0.65 -1.18
CA THR A 33 -5.40 2.01 -1.50
C THR A 33 -6.37 2.02 -2.67
N ASP A 34 -6.05 1.29 -3.74
CA ASP A 34 -6.89 1.24 -4.93
C ASP A 34 -8.16 0.42 -4.69
N GLY A 35 -8.06 -0.74 -4.05
CA GLY A 35 -9.19 -1.59 -3.69
C GLY A 35 -10.21 -0.85 -2.83
N LEU A 36 -9.78 -0.29 -1.68
CA LEU A 36 -10.66 0.42 -0.77
C LEU A 36 -11.31 1.65 -1.43
N LYS A 37 -10.56 2.37 -2.28
CA LYS A 37 -11.12 3.50 -3.04
C LYS A 37 -12.23 3.05 -4.00
N GLN A 38 -12.10 1.88 -4.63
CA GLN A 38 -13.14 1.35 -5.52
C GLN A 38 -14.35 0.84 -4.73
N ASP A 39 -14.14 0.17 -3.61
CA ASP A 39 -15.22 -0.30 -2.74
C ASP A 39 -16.06 0.88 -2.23
N LEU A 40 -15.41 1.93 -1.73
CA LEU A 40 -16.08 3.17 -1.30
C LEU A 40 -16.83 3.86 -2.45
N ARG A 41 -16.29 3.81 -3.67
CA ARG A 41 -17.01 4.30 -4.87
C ARG A 41 -18.23 3.45 -5.18
N ALA A 42 -18.10 2.14 -5.13
CA ALA A 42 -19.19 1.21 -5.37
C ALA A 42 -20.31 1.40 -4.33
N ASP A 43 -19.98 1.61 -3.06
CA ASP A 43 -20.93 1.89 -2.00
C ASP A 43 -21.74 3.16 -2.26
N VAL A 44 -21.07 4.25 -2.66
CA VAL A 44 -21.74 5.51 -3.03
C VAL A 44 -22.71 5.32 -4.21
N VAL A 45 -22.32 4.55 -5.22
CA VAL A 45 -23.19 4.23 -6.36
C VAL A 45 -24.35 3.33 -5.95
N ARG A 46 -24.09 2.30 -5.13
CA ARG A 46 -25.10 1.36 -4.62
C ARG A 46 -26.15 2.05 -3.75
N ALA A 47 -25.75 3.10 -3.04
CA ALA A 47 -26.64 3.97 -2.27
C ALA A 47 -27.49 4.93 -3.14
N GLY A 48 -27.32 4.92 -4.47
CA GLY A 48 -28.08 5.77 -5.39
C GLY A 48 -27.60 7.22 -5.48
N LEU A 49 -26.45 7.56 -4.90
CA LEU A 49 -25.92 8.93 -4.86
C LEU A 49 -25.20 9.35 -6.15
N GLY A 50 -25.02 8.40 -7.07
CA GLY A 50 -24.53 8.62 -8.43
C GLY A 50 -23.00 8.67 -8.58
N GLN A 51 -22.55 8.48 -9.81
CA GLN A 51 -21.13 8.34 -10.15
C GLN A 51 -20.31 9.61 -9.84
N ARG A 52 -20.92 10.79 -9.99
CA ARG A 52 -20.23 12.07 -9.75
C ARG A 52 -19.76 12.18 -8.30
N LEU A 53 -20.60 11.75 -7.35
CA LEU A 53 -20.24 11.75 -5.93
C LEU A 53 -19.23 10.65 -5.61
N ALA A 54 -19.39 9.44 -6.17
CA ALA A 54 -18.41 8.38 -5.98
C ALA A 54 -17.00 8.82 -6.40
N ASN A 55 -16.91 9.53 -7.53
CA ASN A 55 -15.67 10.07 -8.05
C ASN A 55 -15.03 11.17 -7.18
N THR A 56 -15.59 11.58 -6.04
CA THR A 56 -14.91 12.47 -5.08
C THR A 56 -13.92 11.73 -4.18
N TRP A 57 -14.03 10.41 -4.04
CA TRP A 57 -13.04 9.60 -3.34
C TRP A 57 -11.67 9.66 -4.03
N ARG A 58 -10.64 9.83 -3.23
CA ARG A 58 -9.21 9.92 -3.59
C ARG A 58 -8.44 8.95 -2.71
N GLY A 59 -7.40 8.35 -3.28
CA GLY A 59 -6.49 7.46 -2.58
C GLY A 59 -5.06 7.81 -2.94
N GLN A 60 -4.17 7.78 -1.97
CA GLN A 60 -2.74 7.99 -2.10
C GLN A 60 -2.01 6.94 -1.29
N THR A 61 -0.90 6.44 -1.82
CA THR A 61 0.01 5.56 -1.07
C THR A 61 1.29 6.31 -0.78
N PHE A 62 1.78 6.17 0.45
CA PHE A 62 3.05 6.73 0.91
C PHE A 62 4.05 5.61 1.18
N PRO A 63 5.35 5.82 0.91
CA PRO A 63 5.93 7.04 0.35
C PRO A 63 5.53 7.24 -1.12
N LYS A 64 5.49 8.51 -1.57
CA LYS A 64 5.15 8.83 -2.97
C LYS A 64 6.20 8.33 -3.96
N THR A 65 7.45 8.25 -3.50
CA THR A 65 8.60 7.76 -4.27
C THR A 65 9.39 6.81 -3.41
N GLY A 66 9.87 5.72 -3.99
CA GLY A 66 10.59 4.67 -3.29
C GLY A 66 9.68 3.65 -2.62
N GLU A 67 10.27 2.89 -1.72
CA GLU A 67 9.67 1.76 -1.01
C GLU A 67 9.96 1.93 0.48
N SER A 68 9.03 1.52 1.32
CA SER A 68 9.18 1.57 2.77
C SER A 68 8.50 0.37 3.41
N VAL A 69 9.10 -0.14 4.49
CA VAL A 69 8.46 -1.10 5.39
C VAL A 69 7.30 -0.47 6.17
N GLU A 70 7.24 0.86 6.22
CA GLU A 70 6.18 1.66 6.84
C GLU A 70 5.26 2.31 5.79
N ALA A 71 5.10 1.67 4.63
CA ALA A 71 4.19 2.20 3.62
C ALA A 71 2.76 2.34 4.18
N ALA A 72 2.06 3.38 3.75
CA ALA A 72 0.74 3.74 4.28
C ALA A 72 -0.25 4.09 3.17
N ALA A 73 -1.51 3.71 3.35
CA ALA A 73 -2.63 4.13 2.52
C ALA A 73 -3.32 5.35 3.15
N TYR A 74 -3.57 6.38 2.34
CA TYR A 74 -4.33 7.57 2.72
C TYR A 74 -5.51 7.75 1.78
N LEU A 75 -6.72 7.74 2.33
CA LEU A 75 -7.95 7.97 1.59
C LEU A 75 -8.63 9.24 2.06
N SER A 76 -9.24 9.94 1.12
CA SER A 76 -9.99 11.17 1.39
C SER A 76 -11.13 11.35 0.40
N THR A 77 -12.06 12.24 0.74
CA THR A 77 -13.16 12.61 -0.15
C THR A 77 -13.41 14.12 -0.06
N ASN A 78 -13.69 14.75 -1.20
CA ASN A 78 -14.14 16.14 -1.25
C ASN A 78 -15.62 16.30 -0.87
N ALA A 79 -16.30 15.20 -0.51
CA ALA A 79 -17.69 15.20 -0.09
C ALA A 79 -17.78 15.05 1.45
N PRO A 80 -17.92 16.16 2.20
CA PRO A 80 -17.82 16.15 3.66
C PRO A 80 -18.96 15.42 4.38
N LYS A 81 -19.99 14.97 3.66
CA LYS A 81 -21.11 14.19 4.22
C LYS A 81 -20.97 12.68 4.07
N LEU A 82 -19.87 12.21 3.45
CA LEU A 82 -19.58 10.77 3.31
C LEU A 82 -18.78 10.21 4.50
N ILE A 83 -18.24 11.08 5.35
CA ILE A 83 -17.43 10.77 6.55
C ILE A 83 -17.93 11.59 7.73
#